data_AF-A0AAV3SJF8-F1
#
_entry.id   AF-A0AAV3SJF8-F1
#
_cell.length_a   1.000
_cell.length_b   1.000
_cell.length_c   1.000
_cell.angle_alpha   90.00
_cell.angle_beta   90.00
_cell.angle_gamma   90.00
#
_symmetry.space_group_name_H-M   'P 1'
#
loop_
_entity.id
_entity.type
_entity.pdbx_description
1 polymer ?
#
loop_
_entity_poly.entity_id
_entity_poly.type
_entity_poly.pdbx_seq_one_letter_code
_entity_poly.pdbx_strand_id
1 'polypeptide(L)' 'MSVAYQIVDVLIAGVVAGLSAFVLSAVTPRFSVTIGVILASMYYFSRNPWGSQSGDDLNRRIDDLYERYLPF' A
#
# COMPACT_ATOMS: atom_id res chain seq x y z
N MET A 1 -13.49 6.75 8.14
CA MET A 1 -12.26 7.06 7.39
C MET A 1 -12.39 8.45 6.78
N SER A 2 -11.47 9.36 7.10
CA SER A 2 -11.38 10.68 6.47
C SER A 2 -10.92 10.55 5.01
N VAL A 3 -11.31 11.50 4.14
CA VAL A 3 -10.82 11.59 2.75
C VAL A 3 -9.29 11.71 2.73
N ALA A 4 -8.69 12.37 3.73
CA ALA A 4 -7.25 12.49 3.86
C ALA A 4 -6.56 11.11 3.96
N TYR A 5 -7.18 10.16 4.68
CA TYR A 5 -6.59 8.82 4.88
C TYR A 5 -6.62 8.03 3.57
N GLN A 6 -7.70 8.17 2.80
CA GLN A 6 -7.80 7.55 1.48
C GLN A 6 -6.74 8.11 0.51
N ILE A 7 -6.52 9.43 0.53
CA ILE A 7 -5.48 10.05 -0.29
C ILE A 7 -4.09 9.50 0.06
N VAL A 8 -3.78 9.38 1.35
CA VAL A 8 -2.48 8.84 1.79
C VAL A 8 -2.34 7.36 1.41
N ASP A 9 -3.39 6.56 1.56
CA ASP A 9 -3.35 5.17 1.11
C ASP A 9 -3.13 5.03 -0.40
N VAL A 10 -3.76 5.88 -1.21
CA VAL A 10 -3.53 5.91 -2.66
C VAL A 10 -2.08 6.29 -2.98
N LEU A 11 -1.50 7.25 -2.25
CA LEU A 11 -0.10 7.62 -2.42
C LEU A 11 0.84 6.46 -2.05
N ILE A 12 0.59 5.78 -0.93
CA ILE A 12 1.39 4.62 -0.51
C ILE A 12 1.24 3.48 -1.54
N ALA A 13 0.02 3.21 -2.01
CA ALA A 13 -0.22 2.23 -3.06
C ALA A 13 0.56 2.57 -4.34
N GLY A 14 0.58 3.84 -4.76
CA GLY A 14 1.37 4.32 -5.89
C GLY A 14 2.88 4.09 -5.70
N VAL A 15 3.41 4.35 -4.50
CA VAL A 15 4.81 4.08 -4.15
C VAL A 15 5.11 2.58 -4.22
N VAL A 16 4.23 1.74 -3.67
CA VAL A 16 4.36 0.28 -3.74
C VAL A 16 4.37 -0.20 -5.19
N ALA A 17 3.46 0.30 -6.04
CA ALA A 17 3.43 -0.03 -7.46
C ALA A 17 4.73 0.36 -8.16
N GLY A 18 5.16 1.61 -8.00
CA GLY A 18 6.35 2.15 -8.65
C GLY A 18 7.62 1.44 -8.25
N LEU A 19 7.86 1.25 -6.94
CA LEU A 19 9.05 0.58 -6.42
C LEU A 19 9.08 -0.90 -6.84
N SER A 20 7.95 -1.60 -6.73
CA SER A 20 7.88 -3.01 -7.11
C SER A 20 8.12 -3.19 -8.61
N ALA A 21 7.49 -2.35 -9.44
CA ALA A 21 7.69 -2.38 -10.89
C ALA A 21 9.14 -2.02 -11.27
N PHE A 22 9.75 -1.06 -10.59
CA PHE A 22 11.14 -0.68 -10.81
C PHE A 22 12.10 -1.82 -10.48
N VAL A 23 11.99 -2.41 -9.28
CA VAL A 23 12.86 -3.53 -8.86
C VAL A 23 12.67 -4.74 -9.78
N LEU A 24 11.42 -5.08 -10.12
CA LEU A 24 11.12 -6.23 -10.97
C LEU A 24 11.44 -5.99 -12.45
N SER A 25 11.64 -4.75 -12.88
CA SER A 25 11.98 -4.45 -14.28
C SER A 25 13.28 -5.10 -14.73
N ALA A 26 14.22 -5.31 -13.80
CA ALA A 26 15.51 -5.93 -14.07
C ALA A 26 15.42 -7.45 -14.35
N VAL A 27 14.41 -8.14 -13.81
CA VAL A 27 14.28 -9.61 -13.89
C VAL A 27 13.11 -10.02 -14.78
N THR A 28 11.98 -9.33 -14.66
CA THR A 28 10.73 -9.63 -15.35
C THR A 28 10.09 -8.38 -15.96
N PRO A 29 10.75 -7.70 -16.92
CA PRO A 29 10.30 -6.41 -17.47
C PRO A 29 8.91 -6.46 -18.10
N ARG A 30 8.53 -7.60 -18.70
CA ARG A 30 7.21 -7.77 -19.33
C ARG A 30 6.05 -7.77 -18.32
N PHE A 31 6.32 -8.13 -17.08
CA PHE A 31 5.29 -8.28 -16.03
C PHE A 31 5.47 -7.29 -14.88
N SER A 32 6.55 -6.52 -14.85
CA SER A 32 6.91 -5.70 -13.70
C SER A 32 5.82 -4.69 -13.31
N VAL A 33 5.26 -3.98 -14.30
CA VAL A 33 4.15 -3.04 -14.08
C VAL A 33 2.91 -3.76 -13.56
N THR A 34 2.53 -4.88 -14.19
CA THR A 34 1.36 -5.67 -13.77
C THR A 34 1.51 -6.17 -12.34
N ILE A 35 2.67 -6.70 -11.98
CA ILE A 35 2.97 -7.17 -10.63
C ILE A 35 2.93 -6.00 -9.64
N GLY A 36 3.52 -4.85 -9.99
CA GLY A 36 3.45 -3.65 -9.15
C GLY A 36 2.02 -3.19 -8.89
N VAL A 37 1.17 -3.17 -9.92
CA VAL A 37 -0.26 -2.82 -9.78
C VAL A 37 -1.00 -3.82 -8.89
N ILE A 38 -0.72 -5.11 -9.02
CA ILE A 38 -1.31 -6.15 -8.14
C ILE A 38 -0.91 -5.89 -6.69
N LEU A 39 0.38 -5.67 -6.41
CA LEU A 39 0.87 -5.43 -5.05
C LEU A 39 0.29 -4.15 -4.43
N ALA A 40 0.19 -3.07 -5.20
CA ALA A 40 -0.47 -1.85 -4.78
C ALA A 40 -1.95 -2.06 -4.48
N SER A 41 -2.64 -2.85 -5.30
CA SER A 41 -4.06 -3.18 -5.09
C SER A 41 -4.25 -4.03 -3.84
N MET A 42 -3.35 -4.99 -3.58
CA MET A 42 -3.36 -5.79 -2.36
C MET A 42 -3.21 -4.92 -1.11
N TYR A 43 -2.30 -3.93 -1.14
CA TYR A 43 -2.15 -2.96 -0.06
C TYR A 43 -3.43 -2.12 0.12
N TYR A 44 -3.88 -1.48 -0.97
CA TYR A 44 -4.98 -0.52 -0.91
C TYR A 44 -6.31 -1.15 -0.47
N PHE A 45 -6.67 -2.32 -1.02
CA PHE A 45 -7.97 -2.92 -0.75
C PHE A 45 -8.00 -3.80 0.49
N SER A 46 -6.93 -4.54 0.77
CA SER A 46 -6.95 -5.44 1.91
C SER A 46 -6.56 -4.71 3.19
N ARG A 47 -5.65 -3.72 3.11
CA ARG A 47 -4.83 -3.16 4.19
C ARG A 47 -4.13 -4.19 5.11
N ASN A 48 -4.50 -5.46 5.06
CA ASN A 48 -3.82 -6.60 5.63
C ASN A 48 -2.74 -7.04 4.62
N PRO A 49 -1.47 -6.63 4.81
CA PRO A 49 -0.44 -6.85 3.81
C PRO A 49 -0.22 -8.36 3.64
N TRP A 50 -0.60 -8.85 2.47
CA TRP A 50 -0.26 -10.20 1.98
C TRP A 50 -0.61 -11.35 2.94
N GLY A 51 -1.75 -11.24 3.63
CA GLY A 51 -2.23 -12.30 4.52
C GLY A 51 -1.47 -12.42 5.85
N SER A 52 -0.87 -11.33 6.31
CA SER A 52 -0.26 -11.26 7.64
C SER A 52 -1.24 -11.71 8.72
N GLN A 53 -0.77 -12.57 9.65
CA GLN A 53 -1.55 -12.98 10.83
C GLN A 53 -1.79 -11.81 11.80
N SER A 54 -1.03 -10.72 11.68
CA SER A 54 -1.12 -9.51 12.49
C SER A 54 -1.67 -8.30 11.74
N GLY A 55 -2.45 -8.53 10.68
CA GLY A 55 -3.05 -7.47 9.86
C GLY A 55 -3.80 -6.41 10.67
N ASP A 56 -4.54 -6.83 11.70
CA ASP A 56 -5.30 -5.92 12.56
C ASP A 56 -4.41 -5.00 13.41
N ASP A 57 -3.27 -5.51 13.90
CA ASP A 57 -2.29 -4.70 14.64
C ASP A 57 -1.61 -3.68 13.73
N LEU A 58 -1.29 -4.07 12.50
CA LEU A 58 -0.70 -3.19 11.50
C LEU A 58 -1.68 -2.07 11.10
N ASN A 59 -2.95 -2.42 10.87
CA ASN A 59 -3.98 -1.45 10.55
C ASN A 59 -4.17 -0.45 11.68
N ARG A 60 -4.26 -0.92 12.94
CA ARG A 60 -4.35 -0.02 14.10
C ARG A 60 -3.17 0.95 14.17
N ARG A 61 -1.95 0.47 13.95
CA ARG A 61 -0.77 1.34 13.94
C ARG A 61 -0.80 2.38 12.82
N ILE A 62 -1.30 2.03 11.64
CA ILE A 62 -1.45 2.97 10.51
C ILE A 62 -2.51 4.01 10.85
N ASP A 63 -3.65 3.58 11.39
CA ASP A 63 -4.75 4.47 11.77
C ASP A 63 -4.33 5.42 12.91
N ASP A 64 -3.62 4.94 13.93
CA ASP A 64 -3.04 5.78 15.01
C ASP A 64 -2.08 6.83 14.44
N LEU A 65 -1.30 6.45 13.43
CA LEU A 65 -0.34 7.34 12.77
C LEU A 65 -1.07 8.40 11.95
N TYR A 66 -2.11 8.01 11.21
CA TYR A 66 -2.95 8.95 10.49
C TYR A 66 -3.68 9.89 11.43
N GLU A 67 -4.21 9.42 12.55
CA GLU A 67 -4.86 10.28 13.54
C GLU A 67 -3.90 11.32 14.14
N ARG A 68 -2.64 10.93 14.34
CA ARG A 68 -1.61 11.83 14.84
C ARG A 68 -1.19 12.91 13.83
N TYR A 69 -1.08 12.56 12.55
CA TYR A 69 -0.51 13.45 11.53
C TYR A 69 -1.55 14.10 10.59
N LEU A 70 -2.78 13.57 10.57
CA LEU A 70 -3.90 14.02 9.74
C LEU A 70 -5.17 14.14 10.60
N PRO A 71 -5.22 15.04 11.60
CA PRO A 71 -6.35 15.12 12.55
C PRO A 71 -7.64 15.75 11.96
N PHE A 72 -7.89 15.62 10.66
CA PHE A 72 -9.00 16.25 9.92
C PHE A 72 -9.71 15.29 8.95
#